data_AF-A0A0P9I0U3-F1
#
_entry.id   AF-A0A0P9I0U3-F1
#
_cell.length_a   1.000
_cell.length_b   1.000
_cell.length_c   1.000
_cell.angle_alpha   90.00
_cell.angle_beta   90.00
_cell.angle_gamma   90.00
#
_symmetry.space_group_name_H-M   'P 1'
#
loop_
_entity.id
_entity.type
_entity.pdbx_description
1 polymer ?
#
loop_
_entity_poly.entity_id
_entity_poly.type
_entity_poly.pdbx_seq_one_letter_code
_entity_poly.pdbx_strand_id
1 'polypeptide(L)'
;MRSLTEAGVLREELCGRVVFCPYCNSVNVFTGYCCPSCKSLNVGKALAIEHIRCGYIDAEALFHVKEKLVCPKCHEALTEVGVDYRRIEAWRCNDCSKTFEAPVPHYFCSACGRSFTFDGAVCKEVYCYSLSDEVIHEASKYLIIAPVKEFFEKNGFKTESPGSIEGRSTTRHLFDIVASREGVTGNVTVVDLAISNSLVNEQPLIAMFAKAFDTNPAQSILIAFPKLSDTGKKLAGVYKISVVEARNTDEVIKKLRGMIKAVGVTGAEPLDVMTLLSLPDHLRITAMAINKLGRSTAEDVAKETGRARAVESGYLNQLVKLGHLKRGREGHKVYFCIENNRW
;
A
#
# COMPACT_ATOMS: atom_id res chain seq x y z
N MET A 1 8.06 19.02 2.76
CA MET A 1 8.83 17.87 2.24
C MET A 1 9.68 17.24 3.33
N ARG A 2 10.68 17.95 3.88
CA ARG A 2 11.56 17.41 4.94
C ARG A 2 10.83 16.77 6.14
N SER A 3 9.84 17.46 6.70
CA SER A 3 9.03 16.93 7.82
C SER A 3 8.23 15.67 7.47
N LEU A 4 7.80 15.53 6.21
CA LEU A 4 7.08 14.34 5.73
C LEU A 4 8.05 13.18 5.45
N THR A 5 9.28 13.46 5.02
CA THR A 5 10.35 12.46 4.90
C THR A 5 10.77 11.95 6.27
N GLU A 6 10.96 12.84 7.26
CA GLU A 6 11.28 12.49 8.64
C GLU A 6 10.17 11.67 9.32
N ALA A 7 8.91 11.93 8.97
CA ALA A 7 7.76 11.16 9.42
C ALA A 7 7.56 9.83 8.66
N GLY A 8 8.42 9.49 7.70
CA GLY A 8 8.33 8.26 6.89
C GLY A 8 7.20 8.25 5.85
N VAL A 9 6.52 9.38 5.63
CA VAL A 9 5.42 9.50 4.66
C VAL A 9 5.95 9.55 3.23
N LEU A 10 7.09 10.21 3.05
CA LEU A 10 7.76 10.35 1.75
C LEU A 10 9.11 9.64 1.75
N ARG A 11 9.41 8.97 0.65
CA ARG A 11 10.77 8.55 0.29
C ARG A 11 11.43 9.66 -0.50
N GLU A 12 12.67 9.97 -0.14
CA GLU A 12 13.51 10.96 -0.80
C GLU A 12 14.61 10.26 -1.58
N GLU A 13 14.73 10.58 -2.87
CA GLU A 13 15.78 10.06 -3.74
C GLU A 13 16.51 11.21 -4.44
N LEU A 14 17.84 11.12 -4.53
CA LEU A 14 18.63 12.11 -5.25
C LEU A 14 18.29 12.03 -6.74
N CYS A 15 17.60 13.04 -7.24
CA CYS A 15 17.23 13.12 -8.65
C CYS A 15 18.36 13.67 -9.51
N GLY A 16 19.22 14.51 -8.94
CA GLY A 16 20.41 14.99 -9.62
C GLY A 16 20.94 16.29 -9.00
N ARG A 17 21.73 17.02 -9.81
CA ARG A 17 22.23 18.34 -9.46
C ARG A 17 21.84 19.34 -10.52
N VAL A 18 21.36 20.50 -10.08
CA VAL A 18 20.93 21.59 -10.95
C VAL A 18 21.87 22.78 -10.76
N VAL A 19 22.15 23.50 -11.84
CA VAL A 19 22.94 24.72 -11.82
C VAL A 19 22.10 25.87 -11.27
N PHE A 20 22.62 26.51 -10.23
CA PHE A 20 22.10 27.74 -9.67
C PHE A 20 23.00 28.91 -10.06
N CYS A 21 22.38 30.06 -10.30
CA CYS A 21 23.09 31.31 -10.49
C CYS A 21 23.88 31.67 -9.22
N PRO A 22 25.20 31.89 -9.28
CA PRO A 22 26.01 32.23 -8.11
C PRO A 22 25.66 33.60 -7.52
N TYR A 23 24.99 34.46 -8.30
CA TYR A 23 24.72 35.84 -7.90
C TYR A 23 23.36 36.05 -7.25
N CYS A 24 22.33 35.31 -7.67
CA CYS A 24 20.95 35.47 -7.18
C CYS A 24 20.31 34.16 -6.72
N ASN A 25 21.05 33.04 -6.79
CA ASN A 25 20.58 31.72 -6.40
C ASN A 25 19.29 31.25 -7.13
N SER A 26 19.07 31.76 -8.34
CA SER A 26 17.97 31.30 -9.22
C SER A 26 18.38 30.04 -9.98
N VAL A 27 17.43 29.14 -10.20
CA VAL A 27 17.55 27.96 -11.07
C VAL A 27 17.31 28.28 -12.55
N ASN A 28 16.84 29.49 -12.87
CA ASN A 28 16.53 29.91 -14.23
C ASN A 28 17.81 30.29 -14.97
N VAL A 29 18.62 29.28 -15.26
CA VAL A 29 19.92 29.38 -15.90
C VAL A 29 19.87 28.65 -17.24
N PHE A 30 20.15 29.39 -18.30
CA PHE A 30 20.28 28.86 -19.65
C PHE A 30 21.72 28.50 -19.94
N THR A 31 21.92 27.39 -20.64
CA THR A 31 23.24 27.00 -21.16
C THR A 31 23.38 27.51 -22.59
N GLY A 32 24.41 28.31 -22.82
CA GLY A 32 24.89 28.72 -24.12
C GLY A 32 26.34 28.27 -24.34
N TYR A 33 26.89 28.66 -25.48
CA TYR A 33 28.25 28.31 -25.88
C TYR A 33 28.96 29.55 -26.40
N CYS A 34 30.22 29.76 -26.01
CA CYS A 34 30.98 30.93 -26.39
C CYS A 34 32.33 30.59 -27.03
N CYS A 35 32.88 31.55 -27.77
CA CYS A 35 34.20 31.45 -28.37
C CYS A 35 35.27 31.37 -27.26
N PRO A 36 36.18 30.38 -27.29
CA PRO A 36 37.23 30.27 -26.27
C PRO A 36 38.15 31.49 -26.23
N SER A 37 38.36 32.14 -27.39
CA SER A 37 39.28 33.27 -27.55
C SER A 37 38.71 34.63 -27.15
N CYS A 38 37.50 35.00 -27.62
CA CYS A 38 36.94 36.33 -27.37
C CYS A 38 35.68 36.33 -26.51
N LYS A 39 35.20 35.16 -26.06
CA LYS A 39 33.99 34.98 -25.24
C LYS A 39 32.68 35.42 -25.91
N SER A 40 32.69 35.74 -27.21
CA SER A 40 31.46 35.98 -27.97
C SER A 40 30.57 34.74 -28.03
N LEU A 41 29.25 34.94 -27.93
CA LEU A 41 28.22 33.91 -28.13
C LEU A 41 27.89 33.68 -29.61
N ASN A 42 28.41 34.53 -30.51
CA ASN A 42 28.20 34.45 -31.95
C ASN A 42 29.15 33.42 -32.57
N VAL A 43 28.90 32.15 -32.26
CA VAL A 43 29.66 30.99 -32.73
C VAL A 43 28.76 30.05 -33.51
N GLY A 44 29.31 29.42 -34.53
CA GLY A 44 28.58 28.44 -35.35
C GLY A 44 29.52 27.41 -35.95
N LYS A 45 28.95 26.35 -36.52
CA LYS A 45 29.71 25.40 -37.32
C LYS A 45 30.01 25.99 -38.70
N ALA A 46 31.21 25.74 -39.21
CA ALA A 46 31.64 26.11 -40.54
C ALA A 46 32.52 25.00 -41.15
N LEU A 47 32.57 24.96 -42.47
CA LEU A 47 33.51 24.10 -43.20
C LEU A 47 34.95 24.56 -42.95
N ALA A 48 35.80 23.60 -42.59
CA ALA A 48 37.21 23.80 -42.34
C ALA A 48 38.03 22.75 -43.11
N ILE A 49 39.29 23.08 -43.39
CA ILE A 49 40.27 22.14 -43.89
C ILE A 49 41.18 21.74 -42.74
N GLU A 50 41.40 20.44 -42.58
CA GLU A 50 42.48 19.88 -41.79
C GLU A 50 43.59 19.41 -42.71
N HIS A 51 44.79 19.95 -42.53
CA HIS A 51 46.00 19.40 -43.14
C HIS A 51 46.41 18.13 -42.39
N ILE A 52 46.28 16.96 -43.03
CA ILE A 52 46.47 15.64 -42.41
C ILE A 52 47.89 15.51 -41.84
N ARG A 53 48.90 16.04 -42.56
CA ARG A 53 50.30 15.88 -42.16
C ARG A 53 50.71 16.71 -40.94
N CYS A 54 50.23 17.96 -40.83
CA CYS A 54 50.65 18.88 -39.75
C CYS A 54 49.57 19.20 -38.71
N GLY A 55 48.37 18.64 -38.88
CA GLY A 55 47.21 18.81 -38.00
C GLY A 55 46.67 20.24 -37.92
N TYR A 56 47.01 21.12 -38.87
CA TYR A 56 46.47 22.49 -38.84
C TYR A 56 45.04 22.50 -39.36
N ILE A 57 44.15 23.13 -38.61
CA ILE A 57 42.71 23.21 -38.90
C ILE A 57 42.31 24.67 -38.96
N ASP A 58 41.71 25.09 -40.07
CA ASP A 58 41.12 26.42 -40.20
C ASP A 58 40.10 26.50 -41.33
N ALA A 59 39.45 27.66 -41.49
CA ALA A 59 38.51 27.89 -42.59
C ALA A 59 39.18 27.68 -43.94
N GLU A 60 38.46 27.01 -44.86
CA GLU A 60 38.95 26.68 -46.21
C GLU A 60 39.45 27.91 -46.98
N ALA A 61 38.87 29.09 -46.75
CA ALA A 61 39.31 30.35 -47.35
C ALA A 61 40.77 30.71 -47.01
N LEU A 62 41.29 30.32 -45.85
CA LEU A 62 42.66 30.60 -45.42
C LEU A 62 43.69 29.65 -46.04
N PHE A 63 43.24 28.56 -46.64
CA PHE A 63 44.09 27.63 -47.38
C PHE A 63 44.20 28.02 -48.87
N HIS A 64 43.35 28.91 -49.38
CA HIS A 64 43.37 29.29 -50.79
C HIS A 64 44.46 30.33 -51.06
N VAL A 65 45.43 29.96 -51.90
CA VAL A 65 46.44 30.87 -52.47
C VAL A 65 46.35 30.79 -53.99
N LYS A 66 45.77 31.82 -54.62
CA LYS A 66 45.36 31.80 -56.03
C LYS A 66 44.36 30.64 -56.28
N GLU A 67 44.66 29.73 -57.20
CA GLU A 67 43.84 28.56 -57.53
C GLU A 67 44.31 27.27 -56.83
N LYS A 68 45.20 27.38 -55.83
CA LYS A 68 45.77 26.22 -55.12
C LYS A 68 45.44 26.27 -53.64
N LEU A 69 45.29 25.07 -53.04
CA LEU A 69 45.23 24.91 -51.59
C LEU A 69 46.65 24.75 -51.04
N VAL A 70 46.99 25.56 -50.04
CA VAL A 70 48.29 25.58 -49.37
C VAL A 70 48.07 25.72 -47.87
N CYS A 71 48.71 24.88 -47.07
CA CYS A 71 48.60 24.98 -45.62
C CYS A 71 49.25 26.28 -45.11
N PRO A 72 48.54 27.15 -44.38
CA PRO A 72 49.12 28.42 -43.90
C PRO A 72 50.15 28.21 -42.77
N LYS A 73 50.17 27.04 -42.11
CA LYS A 73 51.13 26.72 -41.04
C LYS A 73 52.47 26.19 -41.55
N CYS A 74 52.46 25.30 -42.54
CA CYS A 74 53.68 24.63 -43.02
C CYS A 74 53.99 24.91 -44.50
N HIS A 75 53.14 25.66 -45.19
CA HIS A 75 53.30 26.08 -46.59
C HIS A 75 53.35 24.93 -47.62
N GLU A 76 52.97 23.71 -47.22
CA GLU A 76 52.85 22.58 -48.15
C GLU A 76 51.57 22.70 -48.99
N ALA A 77 51.66 22.33 -50.26
CA ALA A 77 50.53 22.30 -51.17
C ALA A 77 49.63 21.10 -50.86
N LEU A 78 48.32 21.33 -50.85
CA LEU A 78 47.31 20.31 -50.60
C LEU A 78 46.66 19.94 -51.93
N THR A 79 46.96 18.76 -52.44
CA THR A 79 46.56 18.34 -53.79
C THR A 79 45.52 17.23 -53.78
N GLU A 80 45.64 16.26 -52.88
CA GLU A 80 44.79 15.07 -52.84
C GLU A 80 43.95 15.02 -51.56
N VAL A 81 42.62 14.98 -51.73
CA VAL A 81 41.66 14.84 -50.62
C VAL A 81 41.79 13.44 -50.00
N GLY A 82 41.87 13.36 -48.69
CA GLY A 82 42.02 12.10 -47.94
C GLY A 82 43.48 11.66 -47.76
N VAL A 83 44.43 12.27 -48.48
CA VAL A 83 45.87 12.05 -48.34
C VAL A 83 46.55 13.28 -47.75
N ASP A 84 46.42 14.42 -48.42
CA ASP A 84 47.01 15.68 -47.97
C ASP A 84 46.08 16.38 -46.97
N TYR A 85 44.79 16.41 -47.27
CA TYR A 85 43.83 17.16 -46.46
C TYR A 85 42.45 16.52 -46.41
N ARG A 86 41.69 16.87 -45.38
CA ARG A 86 40.26 16.52 -45.28
C ARG A 86 39.43 17.76 -44.98
N ARG A 87 38.21 17.79 -45.53
CA ARG A 87 37.20 18.80 -45.18
C ARG A 87 36.41 18.29 -43.98
N ILE A 88 36.33 19.11 -42.93
CA ILE A 88 35.64 18.80 -41.69
C ILE A 88 34.70 19.94 -41.31
N GLU A 89 33.76 19.69 -40.40
CA GLU A 89 33.08 20.76 -39.68
C GLU A 89 33.93 21.16 -38.47
N ALA A 90 34.18 22.45 -38.30
CA ALA A 90 34.78 23.03 -37.11
C ALA A 90 33.91 24.17 -36.59
N TRP A 91 34.13 24.59 -35.34
CA TRP A 91 33.47 25.79 -34.82
C TRP A 91 34.24 27.03 -35.24
N ARG A 92 33.50 28.08 -35.56
CA ARG A 92 34.04 29.39 -35.92
C ARG A 92 33.29 30.48 -35.18
N CYS A 93 34.02 31.48 -34.71
CA CYS A 93 33.43 32.69 -34.17
C CYS A 93 33.20 33.71 -35.29
N ASN A 94 31.99 34.22 -35.40
CA ASN A 94 31.64 35.22 -36.41
C ASN A 94 32.16 36.62 -36.06
N ASP A 95 32.51 36.88 -34.78
CA ASP A 95 33.01 38.19 -34.34
C ASP A 95 34.54 38.30 -34.47
N CYS A 96 35.29 37.25 -34.08
CA CYS A 96 36.76 37.26 -34.14
C CYS A 96 37.37 36.39 -35.24
N SER A 97 36.54 35.70 -36.03
CA SER A 97 36.97 34.85 -37.15
C SER A 97 37.90 33.67 -36.80
N LYS A 98 38.10 33.37 -35.51
CA LYS A 98 38.90 32.22 -35.09
C LYS A 98 38.13 30.91 -35.24
N THR A 99 38.82 29.90 -35.75
CA THR A 99 38.36 28.51 -35.83
C THR A 99 38.87 27.75 -34.59
N PHE A 100 38.04 26.87 -34.04
CA PHE A 100 38.34 26.09 -32.85
C PHE A 100 37.56 24.77 -32.85
N GLU A 101 38.03 23.81 -32.05
CA GLU A 101 37.46 22.45 -32.02
C GLU A 101 36.08 22.40 -31.35
N ALA A 102 35.94 23.02 -30.18
CA ALA A 102 34.68 23.06 -29.42
C ALA A 102 34.50 24.40 -28.71
N PRO A 103 33.27 24.95 -28.66
CA PRO A 103 33.00 26.16 -27.90
C PRO A 103 32.96 25.85 -26.40
N VAL A 104 33.12 26.88 -25.59
CA VAL A 104 33.12 26.74 -24.13
C VAL A 104 31.71 26.95 -23.60
N PRO A 105 31.18 26.06 -22.73
CA PRO A 105 29.91 26.28 -22.07
C PRO A 105 29.88 27.60 -21.31
N HIS A 106 28.75 28.30 -21.43
CA HIS A 106 28.52 29.59 -20.81
C HIS A 106 27.11 29.62 -20.24
N TYR A 107 26.93 30.17 -19.05
CA TYR A 107 25.64 30.22 -18.38
C TYR A 107 25.09 31.63 -18.35
N PHE A 108 23.79 31.76 -18.63
CA PHE A 108 23.06 33.02 -18.53
C PHE A 108 21.86 32.86 -17.61
N CYS A 109 21.79 33.65 -16.55
CA CYS A 109 20.65 33.66 -15.64
C CYS A 109 19.60 34.65 -16.11
N SER A 110 18.41 34.20 -16.48
CA SER A 110 17.33 35.12 -16.89
C SER A 110 16.70 35.88 -15.73
N ALA A 111 16.85 35.40 -14.49
CA ALA A 111 16.30 36.10 -13.33
C ALA A 111 17.08 37.37 -12.97
N CYS A 112 18.39 37.43 -13.24
CA CYS A 112 19.22 38.60 -12.91
C CYS A 112 20.03 39.16 -14.09
N GLY A 113 19.93 38.56 -15.28
CA GLY A 113 20.64 38.96 -16.50
C GLY A 113 22.14 38.71 -16.48
N ARG A 114 22.69 38.09 -15.43
CA ARG A 114 24.14 37.87 -15.30
C ARG A 114 24.59 36.59 -15.98
N SER A 115 25.83 36.66 -16.43
CA SER A 115 26.55 35.59 -17.12
C SER A 115 27.66 35.01 -16.23
N PHE A 116 27.92 33.71 -16.33
CA PHE A 116 28.99 33.03 -15.60
C PHE A 116 29.47 31.76 -16.31
N THR A 117 30.67 31.30 -15.98
CA THR A 117 31.26 30.06 -16.51
C THR A 117 30.90 28.86 -15.65
N PHE A 118 31.20 27.66 -16.14
CA PHE A 118 31.05 26.43 -15.37
C PHE A 118 31.81 26.46 -14.04
N ASP A 119 33.04 26.97 -14.02
CA ASP A 119 33.83 27.07 -12.79
C ASP A 119 33.18 27.96 -11.71
N GLY A 120 32.38 28.94 -12.14
CA GLY A 120 31.63 29.82 -11.25
C GLY A 120 30.21 29.32 -10.93
N ALA A 121 29.79 28.19 -11.49
CA ALA A 121 28.44 27.66 -11.30
C ALA A 121 28.27 27.03 -9.92
N VAL A 122 27.13 27.28 -9.26
CA VAL A 122 26.80 26.63 -8.00
C VAL A 122 25.86 25.46 -8.29
N CYS A 123 26.34 24.23 -8.19
CA CYS A 123 25.52 23.04 -8.39
C CYS A 123 24.94 22.57 -7.04
N LYS A 124 23.62 22.52 -6.94
CA LYS A 124 22.93 22.02 -5.73
C LYS A 124 22.17 20.73 -6.05
N GLU A 125 22.12 19.86 -5.04
CA GLU A 125 21.34 18.64 -5.08
C GLU A 125 19.86 18.97 -5.11
N VAL A 126 19.13 18.23 -5.96
CA VAL A 126 17.67 18.25 -6.02
C VAL A 126 17.16 16.84 -5.79
N TYR A 127 16.14 16.73 -4.96
CA TYR A 127 15.56 15.46 -4.58
C TYR A 127 14.16 15.31 -5.15
N CYS A 128 13.84 14.09 -5.56
CA CYS A 128 12.50 13.69 -5.89
C CYS A 128 11.87 12.98 -4.70
N TYR A 129 10.57 13.21 -4.52
CA TYR A 129 9.82 12.64 -3.42
C TYR A 129 8.70 11.76 -3.97
N SER A 130 8.59 10.54 -3.43
CA SER A 130 7.48 9.62 -3.69
C SER A 130 6.82 9.22 -2.39
N LEU A 131 5.55 8.80 -2.42
CA LEU A 131 4.91 8.23 -1.24
C LEU A 131 5.61 6.91 -0.86
N SER A 132 5.75 6.67 0.44
CA SER A 132 6.21 5.38 0.94
C SER A 132 5.19 4.29 0.60
N ASP A 133 5.65 3.04 0.51
CA ASP A 133 4.74 1.92 0.21
C ASP A 133 3.71 1.74 1.33
N GLU A 134 4.09 1.99 2.58
CA GLU A 134 3.20 1.91 3.74
C GLU A 134 2.04 2.91 3.61
N VAL A 135 2.32 4.15 3.22
CA VAL A 135 1.27 5.17 3.04
C VAL A 135 0.37 4.84 1.85
N ILE A 136 0.95 4.31 0.75
CA ILE A 136 0.17 3.84 -0.40
C ILE A 136 -0.75 2.69 0.02
N HIS A 137 -0.26 1.73 0.81
CA HIS A 137 -1.03 0.60 1.29
C HIS A 137 -2.16 1.04 2.22
N GLU A 138 -1.89 1.91 3.20
CA GLU A 138 -2.92 2.46 4.09
C GLU A 138 -3.98 3.26 3.32
N ALA A 139 -3.57 4.10 2.37
CA ALA A 139 -4.51 4.85 1.54
C ALA A 139 -5.34 3.91 0.63
N SER A 140 -4.75 2.82 0.15
CA SER A 140 -5.43 1.83 -0.70
C SER A 140 -6.53 1.06 0.04
N LYS A 141 -6.46 0.97 1.38
CA LYS A 141 -7.52 0.33 2.18
C LYS A 141 -8.87 0.99 1.96
N TYR A 142 -8.93 2.32 1.83
CA TYR A 142 -10.19 3.05 1.64
C TYR A 142 -10.96 2.62 0.38
N LEU A 143 -10.26 2.20 -0.68
CA LEU A 143 -10.88 1.70 -1.91
C LEU A 143 -11.57 0.34 -1.73
N ILE A 144 -11.15 -0.42 -0.72
CA ILE A 144 -11.66 -1.78 -0.43
C ILE A 144 -12.69 -1.72 0.71
N ILE A 145 -12.48 -0.84 1.68
CA ILE A 145 -13.37 -0.63 2.82
C ILE A 145 -14.78 -0.29 2.34
N ALA A 146 -14.95 0.67 1.43
CA ALA A 146 -16.29 1.11 1.01
C ALA A 146 -17.15 -0.03 0.42
N PRO A 147 -16.67 -0.82 -0.56
CA PRO A 147 -17.40 -1.98 -1.07
C PRO A 147 -17.66 -3.08 -0.03
N VAL A 148 -16.71 -3.32 0.89
CA VAL A 148 -16.88 -4.31 1.97
C VAL A 148 -17.96 -3.86 2.96
N LYS A 149 -17.99 -2.57 3.33
CA LYS A 149 -19.07 -1.99 4.14
C LYS A 149 -20.42 -2.15 3.47
N GLU A 150 -20.52 -1.74 2.21
CA GLU A 150 -21.76 -1.85 1.43
C GLU A 150 -22.24 -3.31 1.36
N PHE A 151 -21.31 -4.26 1.24
CA PHE A 151 -21.63 -5.68 1.31
C PHE A 151 -22.23 -6.08 2.67
N PHE A 152 -21.64 -5.68 3.79
CA PHE A 152 -22.23 -5.96 5.11
C PHE A 152 -23.59 -5.29 5.29
N GLU A 153 -23.73 -4.04 4.85
CA GLU A 153 -24.99 -3.28 4.92
C GLU A 153 -26.12 -3.95 4.12
N LYS A 154 -25.84 -4.38 2.88
CA LYS A 154 -26.78 -5.15 2.05
C LYS A 154 -27.18 -6.50 2.67
N ASN A 155 -26.40 -7.02 3.62
CA ASN A 155 -26.68 -8.27 4.34
C ASN A 155 -27.24 -8.02 5.76
N GLY A 156 -27.76 -6.82 6.03
CA GLY A 156 -28.51 -6.50 7.25
C GLY A 156 -27.64 -6.14 8.45
N PHE A 157 -26.38 -5.75 8.23
CA PHE A 157 -25.51 -5.22 9.27
C PHE A 157 -25.49 -3.69 9.24
N LYS A 158 -25.42 -3.05 10.39
CA LYS A 158 -24.97 -1.67 10.52
C LYS A 158 -23.45 -1.65 10.55
N THR A 159 -22.80 -0.76 9.80
CA THR A 159 -21.33 -0.71 9.72
C THR A 159 -20.75 0.63 10.15
N GLU A 160 -19.57 0.57 10.78
CA GLU A 160 -18.75 1.73 11.16
C GLU A 160 -17.34 1.55 10.61
N SER A 161 -16.70 2.64 10.17
CA SER A 161 -15.33 2.62 9.65
C SER A 161 -14.67 4.01 9.76
N PRO A 162 -13.49 4.13 10.41
CA PRO A 162 -12.96 3.14 11.35
C PRO A 162 -13.98 2.90 12.48
N GLY A 163 -14.18 1.64 12.87
CA GLY A 163 -15.10 1.28 13.94
C GLY A 163 -14.35 1.05 15.25
N SER A 164 -14.97 1.41 16.38
CA SER A 164 -14.36 1.27 17.71
C SER A 164 -15.17 0.32 18.59
N ILE A 165 -14.48 -0.61 19.26
CA ILE A 165 -15.09 -1.49 20.27
C ILE A 165 -14.32 -1.35 21.58
N GLU A 166 -15.06 -1.22 22.68
CA GLU A 166 -14.48 -1.25 24.01
C GLU A 166 -14.21 -2.70 24.44
N GLY A 167 -12.97 -2.97 24.82
CA GLY A 167 -12.55 -4.27 25.32
C GLY A 167 -12.92 -4.49 26.79
N ARG A 168 -12.76 -5.73 27.26
CA ARG A 168 -12.94 -6.09 28.67
C ARG A 168 -11.98 -5.31 29.58
N SER A 169 -10.83 -4.90 29.04
CA SER A 169 -9.85 -4.04 29.70
C SER A 169 -10.25 -2.57 29.80
N THR A 170 -11.43 -2.16 29.31
CA THR A 170 -11.86 -0.75 29.11
C THR A 170 -11.07 0.01 28.03
N THR A 171 -10.07 -0.62 27.42
CA THR A 171 -9.35 -0.06 26.27
C THR A 171 -10.23 -0.07 25.04
N ARG A 172 -10.27 1.04 24.29
CA ARG A 172 -10.94 1.09 23.00
C ARG A 172 -10.01 0.64 21.88
N HIS A 173 -10.45 -0.37 21.13
CA HIS A 173 -9.71 -0.90 19.98
C HIS A 173 -10.39 -0.48 18.69
N LEU A 174 -9.57 -0.04 17.73
CA LEU A 174 -10.02 0.34 16.40
C LEU A 174 -9.89 -0.84 15.43
N PHE A 175 -10.91 -1.03 14.62
CA PHE A 175 -10.92 -1.94 13.48
C PHE A 175 -11.23 -1.16 12.21
N ASP A 176 -10.75 -1.64 11.07
CA ASP A 176 -11.04 -0.99 9.79
C ASP A 176 -12.55 -0.95 9.52
N ILE A 177 -13.25 -2.04 9.84
CA ILE A 177 -14.72 -2.11 9.82
C ILE A 177 -15.23 -2.84 11.05
N VAL A 178 -16.26 -2.28 11.68
CA VAL A 178 -17.11 -2.96 12.67
C VAL A 178 -18.50 -3.11 12.08
N ALA A 179 -19.02 -4.33 12.04
CA ALA A 179 -20.33 -4.65 11.51
C ALA A 179 -21.18 -5.31 12.60
N SER A 180 -22.33 -4.73 12.93
CA SER A 180 -23.24 -5.21 13.99
C SER A 180 -24.63 -5.45 13.45
N ARG A 181 -25.31 -6.53 13.90
CA ARG A 181 -26.75 -6.73 13.61
C ARG A 181 -27.61 -6.10 14.68
N GLU A 182 -28.63 -5.34 14.27
CA GLU A 182 -29.62 -4.79 15.20
C GLU A 182 -30.42 -5.89 15.91
N GLY A 183 -30.70 -5.69 17.20
CA GLY A 183 -31.53 -6.60 18.01
C GLY A 183 -30.80 -7.83 18.59
N VAL A 184 -29.51 -8.03 18.31
CA VAL A 184 -28.72 -9.13 18.88
C VAL A 184 -27.50 -8.59 19.61
N THR A 185 -27.59 -8.48 20.93
CA THR A 185 -26.45 -8.09 21.78
C THR A 185 -25.30 -9.09 21.63
N GLY A 186 -24.11 -8.62 21.25
CA GLY A 186 -22.90 -9.43 21.13
C GLY A 186 -22.61 -10.01 19.74
N ASN A 187 -23.49 -9.82 18.75
CA ASN A 187 -23.24 -10.29 17.37
C ASN A 187 -22.53 -9.22 16.53
N VAL A 188 -21.25 -9.01 16.84
CA VAL A 188 -20.38 -8.04 16.17
C VAL A 188 -19.31 -8.79 15.38
N THR A 189 -19.22 -8.45 14.09
CA THR A 189 -18.14 -8.88 13.20
C THR A 189 -17.14 -7.73 13.07
N VAL A 190 -15.86 -8.03 13.27
CA VAL A 190 -14.77 -7.07 13.06
C VAL A 190 -13.94 -7.48 11.86
N VAL A 191 -13.50 -6.48 11.10
CA VAL A 191 -12.69 -6.69 9.89
C VAL A 191 -11.50 -5.74 9.91
N ASP A 192 -10.31 -6.31 9.67
CA ASP A 192 -9.11 -5.55 9.35
C ASP A 192 -8.60 -5.93 7.96
N LEU A 193 -7.95 -4.96 7.29
CA LEU A 193 -7.33 -5.10 6.00
C LEU A 193 -5.80 -5.00 6.14
N ALA A 194 -5.10 -5.89 5.45
CA ALA A 194 -3.66 -5.86 5.34
C ALA A 194 -3.26 -5.93 3.86
N ILE A 195 -2.55 -4.90 3.39
CA ILE A 195 -2.12 -4.77 2.00
C ILE A 195 -0.59 -4.78 1.98
N SER A 196 -0.03 -5.53 1.03
CA SER A 196 1.40 -5.58 0.75
C SER A 196 1.62 -5.75 -0.74
N ASN A 197 2.80 -5.38 -1.24
CA ASN A 197 3.15 -5.52 -2.64
C ASN A 197 3.27 -7.00 -3.09
N SER A 198 3.57 -7.91 -2.16
CA SER A 198 3.84 -9.32 -2.51
C SER A 198 3.29 -10.33 -1.50
N LEU A 199 3.57 -10.12 -0.21
CA LEU A 199 3.21 -11.01 0.87
C LEU A 199 2.92 -10.21 2.13
N VAL A 200 1.77 -10.48 2.76
CA VAL A 200 1.44 -9.96 4.08
C VAL A 200 2.09 -10.86 5.13
N ASN A 201 2.88 -10.28 6.04
CA ASN A 201 3.50 -11.00 7.15
C ASN A 201 2.48 -11.24 8.30
N GLU A 202 2.94 -11.79 9.42
CA GLU A 202 2.08 -12.17 10.53
C GLU A 202 1.66 -11.00 11.43
N GLN A 203 2.29 -9.82 11.30
CA GLN A 203 2.08 -8.71 12.23
C GLN A 203 0.63 -8.19 12.25
N PRO A 204 -0.05 -7.97 11.10
CA PRO A 204 -1.46 -7.55 11.11
C PRO A 204 -2.38 -8.57 11.78
N LEU A 205 -2.09 -9.86 11.60
CA LEU A 205 -2.85 -10.94 12.25
C LEU A 205 -2.65 -10.93 13.76
N ILE A 206 -1.41 -10.77 14.23
CA ILE A 206 -1.08 -10.72 15.66
C ILE A 206 -1.73 -9.50 16.31
N ALA A 207 -1.68 -8.35 15.64
CA ALA A 207 -2.34 -7.13 16.11
C ALA A 207 -3.87 -7.32 16.19
N MET A 208 -4.48 -7.89 15.14
CA MET A 208 -5.90 -8.20 15.14
C MET A 208 -6.29 -9.18 16.26
N PHE A 209 -5.47 -10.20 16.51
CA PHE A 209 -5.68 -11.15 17.61
C PHE A 209 -5.67 -10.45 18.97
N ALA A 210 -4.72 -9.56 19.23
CA ALA A 210 -4.67 -8.80 20.48
C ALA A 210 -5.95 -7.96 20.70
N LYS A 211 -6.43 -7.29 19.64
CA LYS A 211 -7.68 -6.53 19.67
C LYS A 211 -8.89 -7.45 19.91
N ALA A 212 -9.01 -8.52 19.12
CA ALA A 212 -10.13 -9.46 19.17
C ALA A 212 -10.19 -10.26 20.49
N PHE A 213 -9.04 -10.54 21.12
CA PHE A 213 -8.99 -11.22 22.40
C PHE A 213 -9.62 -10.37 23.51
N ASP A 214 -9.39 -9.06 23.49
CA ASP A 214 -9.95 -8.13 24.48
C ASP A 214 -11.41 -7.77 24.20
N THR A 215 -11.79 -7.64 22.92
CA THR A 215 -13.16 -7.25 22.52
C THR A 215 -14.14 -8.42 22.34
N ASN A 216 -13.63 -9.64 22.19
CA ASN A 216 -14.39 -10.89 22.02
C ASN A 216 -15.56 -10.79 21.00
N PRO A 217 -15.29 -10.42 19.73
CA PRO A 217 -16.30 -10.31 18.68
C PRO A 217 -16.84 -11.71 18.30
N ALA A 218 -18.06 -11.76 17.75
CA ALA A 218 -18.65 -13.00 17.25
C ALA A 218 -17.87 -13.57 16.06
N GLN A 219 -17.31 -12.69 15.23
CA GLN A 219 -16.46 -13.09 14.12
C GLN A 219 -15.34 -12.08 13.88
N SER A 220 -14.13 -12.59 13.66
CA SER A 220 -12.96 -11.80 13.26
C SER A 220 -12.54 -12.18 11.86
N ILE A 221 -12.48 -11.22 10.94
CA ILE A 221 -12.02 -11.42 9.56
C ILE A 221 -10.79 -10.55 9.27
N LEU A 222 -9.69 -11.17 8.83
CA LEU A 222 -8.55 -10.48 8.25
C LEU A 222 -8.58 -10.60 6.73
N ILE A 223 -8.67 -9.49 6.01
CA ILE A 223 -8.58 -9.47 4.55
C ILE A 223 -7.14 -9.15 4.16
N ALA A 224 -6.47 -10.07 3.48
CA ALA A 224 -5.05 -9.96 3.12
C ALA A 224 -4.87 -9.84 1.60
N PHE A 225 -4.16 -8.80 1.16
CA PHE A 225 -3.82 -8.54 -0.23
C PHE A 225 -2.30 -8.64 -0.46
N PRO A 226 -1.81 -9.44 -1.44
CA PRO A 226 -2.58 -10.44 -2.20
C PRO A 226 -2.84 -11.74 -1.41
N LYS A 227 -2.00 -12.03 -0.41
CA LYS A 227 -2.03 -13.26 0.39
C LYS A 227 -1.26 -13.08 1.70
N LEU A 228 -1.62 -13.89 2.69
CA LEU A 228 -0.94 -13.99 3.98
C LEU A 228 0.19 -15.04 3.91
N SER A 229 1.23 -14.87 4.71
CA SER A 229 2.29 -15.86 4.89
C SER A 229 1.74 -17.20 5.37
N ASP A 230 2.43 -18.30 5.03
CA ASP A 230 2.01 -19.65 5.45
C ASP A 230 2.04 -19.81 6.97
N THR A 231 2.98 -19.15 7.64
CA THR A 231 3.02 -19.06 9.11
C THR A 231 1.79 -18.32 9.64
N GLY A 232 1.44 -17.18 9.04
CA GLY A 232 0.23 -16.42 9.39
C GLY A 232 -1.04 -17.24 9.23
N LYS A 233 -1.17 -18.01 8.14
CA LYS A 233 -2.32 -18.91 7.93
C LYS A 233 -2.47 -19.95 9.03
N LYS A 234 -1.36 -20.56 9.46
CA LYS A 234 -1.36 -21.53 10.56
C LYS A 234 -1.80 -20.87 11.88
N LEU A 235 -1.30 -19.67 12.16
CA LEU A 235 -1.67 -18.91 13.35
C LEU A 235 -3.14 -18.47 13.33
N ALA A 236 -3.67 -18.10 12.17
CA ALA A 236 -5.05 -17.61 12.06
C ALA A 236 -6.08 -18.66 12.52
N GLY A 237 -5.84 -19.94 12.21
CA GLY A 237 -6.67 -21.04 12.69
C GLY A 237 -6.68 -21.15 14.22
N VAL A 238 -5.53 -20.97 14.87
CA VAL A 238 -5.41 -21.00 16.34
C VAL A 238 -6.14 -19.80 16.96
N TYR A 239 -6.01 -18.62 16.34
CA TYR A 239 -6.62 -17.38 16.82
C TYR A 239 -8.11 -17.25 16.48
N LYS A 240 -8.70 -18.24 15.80
CA LYS A 240 -10.09 -18.20 15.31
C LYS A 240 -10.38 -16.97 14.44
N ILE A 241 -9.37 -16.49 13.73
CA ILE A 241 -9.49 -15.37 12.77
C ILE A 241 -9.68 -15.99 11.38
N SER A 242 -10.76 -15.60 10.72
CA SER A 242 -11.02 -15.99 9.34
C SER A 242 -10.16 -15.16 8.39
N VAL A 243 -9.38 -15.79 7.52
CA VAL A 243 -8.53 -15.07 6.56
C VAL A 243 -9.16 -15.09 5.18
N VAL A 244 -9.30 -13.91 4.58
CA VAL A 244 -9.74 -13.72 3.19
C VAL A 244 -8.55 -13.20 2.39
N GLU A 245 -7.88 -14.10 1.66
CA GLU A 245 -6.85 -13.69 0.69
C GLU A 245 -7.51 -13.23 -0.60
N ALA A 246 -7.11 -12.12 -1.19
CA ALA A 246 -7.69 -11.65 -2.45
C ALA A 246 -6.70 -10.77 -3.21
N ARG A 247 -6.87 -10.70 -4.53
CA ARG A 247 -6.09 -9.77 -5.39
C ARG A 247 -6.88 -8.55 -5.83
N ASN A 248 -8.19 -8.56 -5.66
CA ASN A 248 -9.10 -7.48 -6.02
C ASN A 248 -10.35 -7.53 -5.12
N THR A 249 -11.15 -6.46 -5.17
CA THR A 249 -12.35 -6.33 -4.35
C THR A 249 -13.42 -7.39 -4.68
N ASP A 250 -13.56 -7.79 -5.95
CA ASP A 250 -14.56 -8.79 -6.35
C ASP A 250 -14.29 -10.17 -5.71
N GLU A 251 -13.03 -10.57 -5.65
CA GLU A 251 -12.59 -11.77 -4.93
C GLU A 251 -12.91 -11.70 -3.44
N VAL A 252 -12.73 -10.53 -2.80
CA VAL A 252 -13.12 -10.31 -1.41
C VAL A 252 -14.62 -10.54 -1.24
N ILE A 253 -15.45 -9.84 -2.02
CA ILE A 253 -16.91 -9.94 -1.91
C ILE A 253 -17.40 -11.37 -2.17
N LYS A 254 -16.81 -12.07 -3.15
CA LYS A 254 -17.13 -13.47 -3.44
C LYS A 254 -16.82 -14.39 -2.26
N LYS A 255 -15.65 -14.23 -1.63
CA LYS A 255 -15.23 -15.03 -0.47
C LYS A 255 -16.05 -14.71 0.77
N LEU A 256 -16.32 -13.43 1.03
CA LEU A 256 -17.18 -12.99 2.14
C LEU A 256 -18.60 -13.54 2.01
N ARG A 257 -19.16 -13.61 0.79
CA ARG A 257 -20.48 -14.23 0.55
C ARG A 257 -20.52 -15.70 0.97
N GLY A 258 -19.42 -16.44 0.78
CA GLY A 258 -19.29 -17.81 1.27
C GLY A 258 -19.29 -17.90 2.80
N MET A 259 -18.70 -16.91 3.47
CA MET A 259 -18.61 -16.86 4.94
C MET A 259 -19.93 -16.42 5.60
N ILE A 260 -20.63 -15.42 5.06
CA ILE A 260 -21.90 -14.94 5.66
C ILE A 260 -23.02 -15.97 5.49
N LYS A 261 -23.04 -16.75 4.41
CA LYS A 261 -24.01 -17.84 4.25
C LYS A 261 -23.90 -18.91 5.36
N ALA A 262 -22.72 -19.11 5.92
CA ALA A 262 -22.52 -20.00 7.07
C ALA A 262 -23.02 -19.40 8.41
N VAL A 263 -23.18 -18.06 8.48
CA VAL A 263 -23.62 -17.31 9.67
C VAL A 263 -25.09 -16.86 9.56
N GLY A 264 -25.72 -17.06 8.41
CA GLY A 264 -27.04 -16.52 8.09
C GLY A 264 -27.85 -17.41 7.15
N VAL A 265 -28.08 -18.66 7.55
CA VAL A 265 -29.36 -19.39 7.58
C VAL A 265 -29.12 -20.62 8.46
N THR A 266 -29.32 -20.51 9.77
CA THR A 266 -29.78 -21.65 10.57
C THR A 266 -31.20 -21.33 11.01
N GLY A 267 -32.10 -21.35 10.02
CA GLY A 267 -33.48 -21.65 10.31
C GLY A 267 -33.49 -23.02 10.98
N ALA A 268 -33.93 -23.03 12.24
CA ALA A 268 -34.25 -24.22 13.03
C ALA A 268 -33.22 -25.37 12.94
N GLU A 269 -32.07 -25.26 13.63
CA GLU A 269 -31.30 -26.46 13.94
C GLU A 269 -30.64 -26.40 15.34
N PRO A 270 -30.41 -27.58 15.93
CA PRO A 270 -29.99 -27.83 17.31
C PRO A 270 -28.80 -27.02 17.84
N LEU A 271 -28.56 -27.06 19.18
CA LEU A 271 -27.29 -26.63 19.78
C LEU A 271 -26.13 -27.10 18.89
N ASP A 272 -25.36 -26.16 18.34
CA ASP A 272 -24.35 -26.46 17.32
C ASP A 272 -23.36 -27.53 17.83
N VAL A 273 -22.93 -28.42 16.95
CA VAL A 273 -22.04 -29.55 17.26
C VAL A 273 -20.77 -29.08 17.99
N MET A 274 -20.21 -27.93 17.62
CA MET A 274 -19.05 -27.35 18.29
C MET A 274 -19.38 -26.88 19.71
N THR A 275 -20.56 -26.29 19.91
CA THR A 275 -21.08 -25.96 21.24
C THR A 275 -21.24 -27.22 22.10
N LEU A 276 -21.81 -28.30 21.56
CA LEU A 276 -21.94 -29.58 22.26
C LEU A 276 -20.59 -30.20 22.63
N LEU A 277 -19.60 -30.17 21.71
CA LEU A 277 -18.26 -30.69 21.97
C LEU A 277 -17.49 -29.89 23.03
N SER A 278 -17.80 -28.60 23.19
CA SER A 278 -17.19 -27.72 24.19
C SER A 278 -17.73 -27.92 25.62
N LEU A 279 -18.92 -28.53 25.76
CA LEU A 279 -19.53 -28.77 27.07
C LEU A 279 -18.92 -30.01 27.74
N PRO A 280 -18.72 -29.98 29.08
CA PRO A 280 -18.45 -31.17 29.87
C PRO A 280 -19.51 -32.26 29.64
N ASP A 281 -19.12 -33.55 29.67
CA ASP A 281 -19.97 -34.68 29.29
C ASP A 281 -21.33 -34.70 30.01
N HIS A 282 -21.35 -34.32 31.30
CA HIS A 282 -22.60 -34.27 32.07
C HIS A 282 -23.57 -33.20 31.57
N LEU A 283 -23.08 -32.02 31.14
CA LEU A 283 -23.89 -30.96 30.56
C LEU A 283 -24.27 -31.25 29.11
N ARG A 284 -23.38 -31.90 28.34
CA ARG A 284 -23.64 -32.28 26.94
C ARG A 284 -24.87 -33.18 26.85
N ILE A 285 -24.98 -34.17 27.74
CA ILE A 285 -26.13 -35.10 27.78
C ILE A 285 -27.45 -34.35 28.05
N THR A 286 -27.47 -33.46 29.03
CA THR A 286 -28.64 -32.59 29.33
C THR A 286 -28.99 -31.69 28.15
N ALA A 287 -27.97 -31.12 27.51
CA ALA A 287 -28.12 -30.22 26.37
C ALA A 287 -28.70 -30.97 25.15
N MET A 288 -28.24 -32.20 24.87
CA MET A 288 -28.79 -33.08 23.83
C MET A 288 -30.25 -33.48 24.12
N ALA A 289 -30.61 -33.72 25.39
CA ALA A 289 -31.98 -34.05 25.77
C ALA A 289 -32.95 -32.87 25.56
N ILE A 290 -32.59 -31.65 25.98
CA ILE A 290 -33.37 -30.44 25.67
C ILE A 290 -33.50 -30.23 24.16
N ASN A 291 -32.41 -30.46 23.44
CA ASN A 291 -32.36 -30.29 22.01
C ASN A 291 -33.31 -31.26 21.27
N LYS A 292 -33.47 -32.48 21.78
CA LYS A 292 -34.44 -33.46 21.30
C LYS A 292 -35.88 -33.12 21.69
N LEU A 293 -36.10 -32.66 22.92
CA LEU A 293 -37.45 -32.44 23.47
C LEU A 293 -38.02 -31.04 23.18
N GLY A 294 -37.18 -30.08 22.81
CA GLY A 294 -37.57 -28.68 22.61
C GLY A 294 -37.81 -27.95 23.93
N ARG A 295 -38.96 -27.27 24.07
CA ARG A 295 -39.37 -26.60 25.31
C ARG A 295 -39.83 -27.65 26.31
N SER A 296 -39.11 -27.82 27.41
CA SER A 296 -39.37 -28.92 28.35
C SER A 296 -39.04 -28.57 29.80
N THR A 297 -39.59 -29.33 30.74
CA THR A 297 -39.30 -29.17 32.17
C THR A 297 -38.12 -30.03 32.60
N ALA A 298 -37.57 -29.78 33.79
CA ALA A 298 -36.54 -30.65 34.37
C ALA A 298 -37.02 -32.11 34.58
N GLU A 299 -38.33 -32.32 34.71
CA GLU A 299 -38.92 -33.65 34.80
C GLU A 299 -38.86 -34.41 33.46
N ASP A 300 -39.14 -33.70 32.37
CA ASP A 300 -39.12 -34.29 31.02
C ASP A 300 -37.69 -34.64 30.60
N VAL A 301 -36.72 -33.78 30.92
CA VAL A 301 -35.29 -34.02 30.66
C VAL A 301 -34.74 -35.16 31.54
N ALA A 302 -35.21 -35.28 32.78
CA ALA A 302 -34.86 -36.40 33.66
C ALA A 302 -35.32 -37.76 33.10
N LYS A 303 -36.52 -37.81 32.53
CA LYS A 303 -37.03 -39.03 31.85
C LYS A 303 -36.22 -39.39 30.62
N GLU A 304 -35.77 -38.40 29.85
CA GLU A 304 -34.96 -38.62 28.65
C GLU A 304 -33.51 -39.03 28.96
N THR A 305 -32.90 -38.44 29.99
CA THR A 305 -31.50 -38.72 30.37
C THR A 305 -31.32 -39.90 31.32
N GLY A 306 -32.40 -40.36 31.96
CA GLY A 306 -32.37 -41.38 33.01
C GLY A 306 -31.78 -40.92 34.34
N ARG A 307 -31.51 -39.61 34.50
CA ARG A 307 -30.93 -39.04 35.73
C ARG A 307 -32.03 -38.49 36.65
N ALA A 308 -31.71 -38.37 37.94
CA ALA A 308 -32.65 -37.80 38.91
C ALA A 308 -33.02 -36.35 38.55
N ARG A 309 -34.31 -35.99 38.70
CA ARG A 309 -34.83 -34.63 38.42
C ARG A 309 -34.01 -33.51 39.06
N ALA A 310 -33.57 -33.68 40.30
CA ALA A 310 -32.77 -32.68 41.00
C ALA A 310 -31.42 -32.41 40.31
N VAL A 311 -30.80 -33.44 39.74
CA VAL A 311 -29.54 -33.37 39.00
C VAL A 311 -29.74 -32.63 37.68
N GLU A 312 -30.76 -33.02 36.90
CA GLU A 312 -31.08 -32.34 35.63
C GLU A 312 -31.50 -30.88 35.85
N SER A 313 -32.23 -30.60 36.94
CA SER A 313 -32.54 -29.22 37.31
C SER A 313 -31.28 -28.39 37.59
N GLY A 314 -30.25 -28.99 38.21
CA GLY A 314 -28.94 -28.36 38.40
C GLY A 314 -28.23 -28.06 37.09
N TYR A 315 -28.12 -29.05 36.20
CA TYR A 315 -27.45 -28.93 34.91
C TYR A 315 -28.16 -27.96 33.96
N LEU A 316 -29.49 -27.96 33.93
CA LEU A 316 -30.28 -27.00 33.14
C LEU A 316 -30.04 -25.57 33.60
N ASN A 317 -30.00 -25.32 34.92
CA ASN A 317 -29.67 -23.98 35.42
C ASN A 317 -28.21 -23.59 35.15
N GLN A 318 -27.28 -24.55 35.11
CA GLN A 318 -25.91 -24.30 34.70
C GLN A 318 -25.81 -23.92 33.22
N LEU A 319 -26.53 -24.62 32.34
CA LEU A 319 -26.62 -24.28 30.91
C LEU A 319 -27.28 -22.91 30.67
N VAL A 320 -28.25 -22.51 31.51
CA VAL A 320 -28.81 -21.15 31.50
C VAL A 320 -27.76 -20.11 31.90
N LYS A 321 -26.97 -20.37 32.94
CA LYS A 321 -25.87 -19.46 33.37
C LYS A 321 -24.79 -19.31 32.29
N LEU A 322 -24.53 -20.37 31.53
CA LEU A 322 -23.59 -20.36 30.40
C LEU A 322 -24.19 -19.72 29.13
N GLY A 323 -25.45 -19.30 29.16
CA GLY A 323 -26.11 -18.63 28.03
C GLY A 323 -26.62 -19.58 26.94
N HIS A 324 -26.60 -20.90 27.15
CA HIS A 324 -27.04 -21.88 26.15
C HIS A 324 -28.55 -22.12 26.16
N LEU A 325 -29.23 -21.85 27.27
CA LEU A 325 -30.67 -22.08 27.44
C LEU A 325 -31.36 -20.85 28.05
N LYS A 326 -32.65 -20.68 27.75
CA LYS A 326 -33.56 -19.76 28.45
C LYS A 326 -34.42 -20.51 29.44
N ARG A 327 -34.71 -19.86 30.56
CA ARG A 327 -35.61 -20.34 31.61
C ARG A 327 -36.81 -19.42 31.72
N GLY A 328 -37.98 -20.01 31.93
CA GLY A 328 -39.17 -19.24 32.25
C GLY A 328 -40.27 -20.13 32.80
N ARG A 329 -41.35 -19.49 33.20
CA ARG A 329 -42.31 -20.05 34.14
C ARG A 329 -43.71 -19.89 33.58
N GLU A 330 -44.45 -20.98 33.59
CA GLU A 330 -45.85 -21.01 33.19
C GLU A 330 -46.63 -21.71 34.31
N GLY A 331 -47.45 -20.92 35.02
CA GLY A 331 -48.07 -21.35 36.27
C GLY A 331 -47.04 -21.81 37.32
N HIS A 332 -47.21 -23.04 37.81
CA HIS A 332 -46.33 -23.64 38.82
C HIS A 332 -45.12 -24.41 38.22
N LYS A 333 -45.01 -24.50 36.88
CA LYS A 333 -43.94 -25.27 36.21
C LYS A 333 -42.87 -24.36 35.61
N VAL A 334 -41.64 -24.86 35.59
CA VAL A 334 -40.46 -24.17 35.02
C VAL A 334 -40.04 -24.91 33.76
N TYR A 335 -39.93 -24.17 32.66
CA TYR A 335 -39.55 -24.65 31.34
C TYR A 335 -38.19 -24.10 30.93
N PHE A 336 -37.48 -24.91 30.14
CA PHE A 336 -36.18 -24.61 29.55
C PHE A 336 -36.28 -24.81 28.03
N CYS A 337 -35.66 -23.92 27.25
CA CYS A 337 -35.62 -24.01 25.79
C CYS A 337 -34.34 -23.38 25.22
N ILE A 338 -34.00 -23.77 23.99
CA ILE A 338 -32.97 -23.13 23.16
C ILE A 338 -33.54 -21.83 22.57
N GLU A 339 -32.69 -20.82 22.36
CA GLU A 339 -33.02 -19.40 22.16
C GLU A 339 -34.08 -19.06 21.09
N ASN A 340 -34.38 -19.97 20.16
CA ASN A 340 -35.27 -19.76 19.03
C ASN A 340 -36.72 -20.25 19.20
N ASN A 341 -37.06 -20.95 20.30
CA ASN A 341 -38.45 -21.34 20.56
C ASN A 341 -39.15 -20.24 21.37
N ARG A 342 -40.03 -19.47 20.69
CA ARG A 342 -40.87 -18.43 21.31
C ARG A 342 -41.64 -18.97 22.52
N TRP A 343 -41.80 -18.11 23.52
CA TRP A 343 -42.60 -18.30 24.73
C TRP A 343 -44.08 -18.52 24.42
#